data_AF-A0A2V9UN89-F1
#
_entry.id   AF-A0A2V9UN89-F1
#
_cell.length_a   1.000
_cell.length_b   1.000
_cell.length_c   1.000
_cell.angle_alpha   90.00
_cell.angle_beta   90.00
_cell.angle_gamma   90.00
#
_symmetry.space_group_name_H-M   'P 1'
#
loop_
_entity.id
_entity.type
_entity.pdbx_description
1 polymer ?
#
loop_
_entity_poly.entity_id
_entity_poly.type
_entity_poly.pdbx_seq_one_letter_code
_entity_poly.pdbx_strand_id
1 'polypeptide(L)'
;MRFFQRVTVCLLPGVFLFPIPVTATSAPAGARHLVIVFNDGHKQTVDLAEVEQIDFKAPSMIVFKDGHQQRVAGSEIARIEFETSGATPVGHNHFVGKWEVGEGNGRNFFITLEPDGTARKTLGASHGTWTFVDGEARISWDDGWHDVIRRVGSKHEKVAFEPGKSFSDPPANVTAARNTEPRSI
;
A
#
# COMPACT_ATOMS: atom_id res chain seq x y z
N MET A 1 13.03 65.50 -55.47
CA MET A 1 13.69 64.28 -54.93
C MET A 1 12.64 63.56 -54.08
N ARG A 2 12.11 62.42 -54.56
CA ARG A 2 12.51 61.04 -54.17
C ARG A 2 12.21 60.79 -52.67
N PHE A 3 11.43 59.82 -52.20
CA PHE A 3 10.74 58.66 -52.75
C PHE A 3 9.65 58.28 -51.70
N PHE A 4 8.43 57.91 -52.12
CA PHE A 4 7.47 57.23 -51.26
C PHE A 4 7.94 55.78 -51.07
N GLN A 5 8.11 55.32 -49.83
CA GLN A 5 8.28 53.89 -49.54
C GLN A 5 7.23 53.47 -48.51
N ARG A 6 6.16 52.85 -49.04
CA ARG A 6 5.19 52.09 -48.25
C ARG A 6 5.87 50.83 -47.75
N VAL A 7 6.01 50.67 -46.44
CA VAL A 7 6.37 49.40 -45.82
C VAL A 7 5.06 48.71 -45.44
N THR A 8 4.69 47.73 -46.26
CA THR A 8 3.64 46.75 -45.94
C THR A 8 4.20 45.79 -44.90
N VAL A 9 3.68 45.83 -43.67
CA VAL A 9 3.96 44.81 -42.65
C VAL A 9 2.93 43.69 -42.83
N CYS A 10 3.39 42.53 -43.31
CA CYS A 10 2.62 41.30 -43.31
C CYS A 10 2.41 40.81 -41.86
N LEU A 11 1.17 40.78 -41.42
CA LEU A 11 0.74 40.06 -40.21
C LEU A 11 0.79 38.55 -40.49
N LEU A 12 1.75 37.85 -39.89
CA LEU A 12 1.74 36.40 -39.77
C LEU A 12 0.91 36.03 -38.52
N PRO A 13 -0.08 35.14 -38.59
CA PRO A 13 -0.73 34.62 -37.39
C PRO A 13 0.23 33.64 -36.68
N GLY A 14 0.75 34.07 -35.53
CA GLY A 14 1.47 33.20 -34.60
C GLY A 14 0.50 32.20 -33.97
N VAL A 15 0.62 30.93 -34.34
CA VAL A 15 -0.06 29.82 -33.68
C VAL A 15 0.60 29.59 -32.33
N PHE A 16 -0.03 30.05 -31.26
CA PHE A 16 0.34 29.68 -29.89
C PHE A 16 -0.11 28.23 -29.64
N LEU A 17 0.85 27.30 -29.69
CA LEU A 17 0.69 25.94 -29.16
C LEU A 17 0.70 26.00 -27.63
N PHE A 18 -0.49 25.97 -27.03
CA PHE A 18 -0.64 25.73 -25.59
C PHE A 18 -0.36 24.25 -25.29
N PRO A 19 0.54 23.91 -24.34
CA PRO A 19 0.67 22.54 -23.87
C PRO A 19 -0.60 22.15 -23.12
N ILE A 20 -1.27 21.10 -23.59
CA ILE A 20 -2.39 20.47 -22.90
C ILE A 20 -1.79 19.76 -21.67
N PRO A 21 -2.16 20.12 -20.42
CA PRO A 21 -1.80 19.31 -19.28
C PRO A 21 -2.49 17.96 -19.44
N VAL A 22 -1.71 16.90 -19.67
CA VAL A 22 -2.18 15.53 -19.48
C VAL A 22 -2.41 15.37 -17.98
N THR A 23 -3.66 15.61 -17.55
CA THR A 23 -4.13 15.09 -16.28
C THR A 23 -4.14 13.58 -16.42
N ALA A 24 -3.18 12.92 -15.78
CA ALA A 24 -3.28 11.49 -15.54
C ALA A 24 -4.52 11.28 -14.66
N THR A 25 -5.64 10.96 -15.29
CA THR A 25 -6.79 10.36 -14.61
C THR A 25 -6.27 9.04 -14.05
N SER A 26 -5.99 9.01 -12.75
CA SER A 26 -5.97 7.77 -12.01
C SER A 26 -7.34 7.12 -12.22
N ALA A 27 -7.34 5.94 -12.82
CA ALA A 27 -8.54 5.12 -12.87
C ALA A 27 -9.05 4.97 -11.42
N PRO A 28 -10.37 5.10 -11.16
CA PRO A 28 -10.88 4.84 -9.83
C PRO A 28 -10.52 3.39 -9.47
N ALA A 29 -9.90 3.21 -8.30
CA ALA A 29 -9.76 1.89 -7.69
C ALA A 29 -11.16 1.26 -7.71
N GLY A 30 -11.32 0.12 -8.40
CA GLY A 30 -12.62 -0.46 -8.69
C GLY A 30 -13.47 -0.52 -7.42
N ALA A 31 -14.65 0.11 -7.44
CA ALA A 31 -15.50 0.24 -6.27
C ALA A 31 -15.75 -1.15 -5.66
N ARG A 32 -15.21 -1.39 -4.48
CA ARG A 32 -15.36 -2.65 -3.75
C ARG A 32 -16.53 -2.48 -2.80
N HIS A 33 -17.58 -3.28 -2.97
CA HIS A 33 -18.79 -3.20 -2.15
C HIS A 33 -18.98 -4.49 -1.34
N LEU A 34 -19.25 -4.34 -0.05
CA LEU A 34 -19.71 -5.41 0.84
C LEU A 34 -21.23 -5.51 0.71
N VAL A 35 -21.76 -6.69 0.40
CA VAL A 35 -23.21 -6.94 0.40
C VAL A 35 -23.57 -7.72 1.65
N ILE A 36 -24.30 -7.08 2.56
CA ILE A 36 -24.86 -7.68 3.77
C ILE A 36 -26.28 -8.17 3.42
N VAL A 37 -26.54 -9.45 3.60
CA VAL A 37 -27.89 -10.03 3.44
C VAL A 37 -28.41 -10.38 4.82
N PHE A 38 -29.59 -9.85 5.14
CA PHE A 38 -30.20 -10.03 6.45
C PHE A 38 -31.22 -11.17 6.43
N ASN A 39 -31.58 -11.66 7.60
CA ASN A 39 -32.40 -12.87 7.75
C ASN A 39 -33.84 -12.73 7.21
N ASP A 40 -34.34 -11.50 7.09
CA ASP A 40 -35.62 -11.17 6.46
C ASP A 40 -35.51 -11.02 4.92
N GLY A 41 -34.33 -11.26 4.35
CA GLY A 41 -34.03 -11.17 2.92
C GLY A 41 -33.62 -9.79 2.43
N HIS A 42 -33.58 -8.75 3.27
CA HIS A 42 -33.08 -7.45 2.82
C HIS A 42 -31.58 -7.49 2.54
N LYS A 43 -31.15 -6.64 1.61
CA LYS A 43 -29.74 -6.53 1.22
C LYS A 43 -29.29 -5.10 1.41
N GLN A 44 -28.16 -4.91 2.06
CA GLN A 44 -27.48 -3.63 2.16
C GLN A 44 -26.14 -3.73 1.46
N THR A 45 -25.88 -2.78 0.56
CA THR A 45 -24.58 -2.62 -0.08
C THR A 45 -23.83 -1.50 0.65
N VAL A 46 -22.62 -1.79 1.10
CA VAL A 46 -21.75 -0.85 1.79
C VAL A 46 -20.49 -0.67 0.96
N ASP A 47 -20.12 0.58 0.69
CA ASP A 47 -18.83 0.88 0.07
C ASP A 47 -17.72 0.61 1.09
N LEU A 48 -16.74 -0.22 0.73
CA LEU A 48 -15.63 -0.56 1.62
C LEU A 48 -14.75 0.65 1.96
N ALA A 49 -14.78 1.71 1.16
CA ALA A 49 -14.06 2.95 1.48
C ALA A 49 -14.66 3.71 2.68
N GLU A 50 -15.92 3.43 3.04
CA GLU A 50 -16.65 4.10 4.12
C GLU A 50 -16.71 3.27 5.42
N VAL A 51 -16.12 2.07 5.43
CA VAL A 51 -16.14 1.16 6.58
C VAL A 51 -14.94 1.41 7.48
N GLU A 52 -15.18 1.93 8.68
CA GLU A 52 -14.15 2.10 9.71
C GLU A 52 -13.93 0.82 10.54
N GLN A 53 -15.02 0.15 10.94
CA GLN A 53 -14.98 -1.02 11.82
C GLN A 53 -16.19 -1.94 11.56
N ILE A 54 -15.99 -3.25 11.69
CA ILE A 54 -17.07 -4.27 11.66
C ILE A 54 -16.99 -5.09 12.94
N ASP A 55 -18.00 -4.95 13.80
CA ASP A 55 -18.10 -5.72 15.04
C ASP A 55 -19.09 -6.88 14.90
N PHE A 56 -18.65 -8.06 15.34
CA PHE A 56 -19.51 -9.25 15.38
C PHE A 56 -19.86 -9.61 16.82
N LYS A 57 -21.16 -9.74 17.11
CA LYS A 57 -21.61 -10.30 18.39
C LYS A 57 -21.53 -11.83 18.31
N ALA A 58 -20.60 -12.42 19.05
CA ALA A 58 -20.28 -13.85 18.99
C ALA A 58 -21.47 -14.76 19.36
N PRO A 59 -21.51 -16.01 18.84
CA PRO A 59 -20.58 -16.62 17.88
C PRO A 59 -20.98 -16.39 16.41
N SER A 60 -20.00 -16.06 15.57
CA SER A 60 -20.18 -15.86 14.12
C SER A 60 -20.00 -17.16 13.35
N MET A 61 -20.74 -17.33 12.25
CA MET A 61 -20.65 -18.49 11.37
C MET A 61 -20.29 -18.03 9.96
N ILE A 62 -19.23 -18.59 9.40
CA ILE A 62 -18.85 -18.40 8.00
C ILE A 62 -19.48 -19.54 7.20
N VAL A 63 -20.30 -19.23 6.21
CA VAL A 63 -20.88 -20.20 5.27
C VAL A 63 -20.17 -20.07 3.94
N PHE A 64 -19.49 -21.14 3.53
CA PHE A 64 -18.77 -21.21 2.27
C PHE A 64 -19.72 -21.56 1.12
N LYS A 65 -19.32 -21.24 -0.11
CA LYS A 65 -20.14 -21.49 -1.32
C LYS A 65 -20.41 -22.97 -1.57
N ASP A 66 -19.55 -23.85 -1.06
CA ASP A 66 -19.72 -25.30 -1.08
C ASP A 66 -20.69 -25.83 -0.01
N GLY A 67 -21.26 -24.93 0.81
CA GLY A 67 -22.18 -25.26 1.89
C GLY A 67 -21.50 -25.62 3.21
N HIS A 68 -20.16 -25.65 3.27
CA HIS A 68 -19.45 -25.83 4.52
C HIS A 68 -19.71 -24.65 5.46
N GLN A 69 -19.81 -24.94 6.75
CA GLN A 69 -20.02 -23.93 7.78
C GLN A 69 -18.91 -24.02 8.82
N GLN A 70 -18.20 -22.92 9.01
CA GLN A 70 -17.20 -22.79 10.06
C GLN A 70 -17.74 -21.87 11.15
N ARG A 71 -17.84 -22.38 12.38
CA ARG A 71 -18.03 -21.50 13.55
C ARG A 71 -16.71 -20.86 13.88
N VAL A 72 -16.73 -19.56 14.11
CA VAL A 72 -15.55 -18.80 14.48
C VAL A 72 -15.85 -18.05 15.77
N ALA A 73 -15.09 -18.36 16.82
CA ALA A 73 -15.15 -17.58 18.04
C ALA A 73 -14.49 -16.23 17.78
N GLY A 74 -15.18 -15.12 18.09
CA GLY A 74 -14.64 -13.78 17.82
C GLY A 74 -13.28 -13.52 18.49
N SER A 75 -13.00 -14.18 19.61
CA SER A 75 -11.71 -14.12 20.31
C SER A 75 -10.55 -14.80 19.60
N GLU A 76 -10.82 -15.65 18.61
CA GLU A 76 -9.81 -16.40 17.84
C GLU A 76 -9.48 -15.70 16.51
N ILE A 77 -10.23 -14.66 16.14
CA ILE A 77 -10.06 -13.95 14.88
C ILE A 77 -9.05 -12.81 15.09
N ALA A 78 -7.83 -12.99 14.61
CA ALA A 78 -6.84 -11.92 14.57
C ALA A 78 -7.04 -10.97 13.37
N ARG A 79 -7.45 -11.49 12.21
CA ARG A 79 -7.63 -10.73 10.97
C ARG A 79 -8.46 -11.51 9.94
N ILE A 80 -9.21 -10.81 9.09
CA ILE A 80 -9.91 -11.37 7.91
C ILE A 80 -9.36 -10.67 6.66
N GLU A 81 -8.85 -11.44 5.69
CA GLU A 81 -8.30 -10.93 4.43
C GLU A 81 -9.10 -11.49 3.24
N PHE A 82 -9.38 -10.65 2.24
CA PHE A 82 -10.09 -11.03 1.01
C PHE A 82 -9.14 -10.97 -0.18
N GLU A 83 -8.89 -12.10 -0.82
CA GLU A 83 -8.04 -12.17 -2.02
C GLU A 83 -8.77 -11.58 -3.24
N THR A 84 -8.13 -10.64 -3.94
CA THR A 84 -8.57 -10.24 -5.28
C THR A 84 -8.06 -11.26 -6.28
N SER A 85 -8.96 -11.91 -7.02
CA SER A 85 -8.58 -12.84 -8.09
C SER A 85 -7.83 -12.06 -9.19
N GLY A 86 -6.54 -12.34 -9.39
CA GLY A 86 -5.75 -11.79 -10.49
C GLY A 86 -4.25 -11.65 -10.25
N ALA A 87 -3.81 -11.63 -8.99
CA ALA A 87 -2.40 -11.71 -8.61
C ALA A 87 -2.25 -12.80 -7.56
N THR A 88 -1.18 -13.60 -7.61
CA THR A 88 -0.78 -14.41 -6.45
C THR A 88 -0.68 -13.46 -5.25
N PRO A 89 -1.54 -13.60 -4.23
CA PRO A 89 -1.55 -12.68 -3.11
C PRO A 89 -0.22 -12.82 -2.39
N VAL A 90 0.51 -11.72 -2.29
CA VAL A 90 1.60 -11.59 -1.35
C VAL A 90 0.92 -11.35 -0.01
N GLY A 91 0.51 -12.40 0.69
CA GLY A 91 -0.21 -12.28 1.96
C GLY A 91 0.71 -11.77 3.08
N HIS A 92 0.13 -11.40 4.23
CA HIS A 92 0.87 -11.01 5.43
C HIS A 92 2.09 -11.91 5.71
N ASN A 93 1.90 -13.24 5.61
CA ASN A 93 2.93 -14.24 5.88
C ASN A 93 4.14 -14.17 4.95
N HIS A 94 4.00 -13.59 3.75
CA HIS A 94 5.11 -13.41 2.82
C HIS A 94 6.21 -12.50 3.37
N PHE A 95 5.81 -11.52 4.19
CA PHE A 95 6.75 -10.54 4.75
C PHE A 95 7.40 -11.01 6.05
N VAL A 96 6.87 -12.04 6.70
CA VAL A 96 7.44 -12.56 7.94
C VAL A 96 8.84 -13.13 7.70
N GLY A 97 9.76 -12.80 8.60
CA GLY A 97 11.15 -13.25 8.57
C GLY A 97 12.14 -12.10 8.68
N LYS A 98 13.40 -12.41 8.37
CA LYS A 98 14.51 -11.47 8.46
C LYS A 98 14.89 -10.93 7.09
N TRP A 99 15.01 -9.62 6.99
CA TRP A 99 15.28 -8.86 5.79
C TRP A 99 16.59 -8.11 5.92
N GLU A 100 17.49 -8.32 4.95
CA GLU A 100 18.64 -7.46 4.73
C GLU A 100 18.20 -6.27 3.88
N VAL A 101 18.48 -5.05 4.36
CA VAL A 101 18.07 -3.80 3.72
C VAL A 101 19.20 -2.77 3.77
N GLY A 102 19.19 -1.81 2.86
CA GLY A 102 20.18 -0.73 2.83
C GLY A 102 19.88 0.41 3.81
N GLU A 103 20.93 1.03 4.34
CA GLU A 103 20.88 2.27 5.13
C GLU A 103 20.81 3.52 4.23
N GLY A 104 21.15 3.40 2.94
CA GLY A 104 21.21 4.52 1.98
C GLY A 104 22.62 5.12 1.80
N ASN A 105 23.57 4.76 2.66
CA ASN A 105 24.98 5.17 2.60
C ASN A 105 25.91 4.05 2.07
N GLY A 106 25.36 2.98 1.51
CA GLY A 106 26.09 1.80 1.04
C GLY A 106 26.32 0.70 2.08
N ARG A 107 25.88 0.89 3.33
CA ARG A 107 25.83 -0.17 4.36
C ARG A 107 24.46 -0.83 4.40
N ASN A 108 24.43 -2.05 4.92
CA ASN A 108 23.20 -2.80 5.16
C ASN A 108 22.95 -2.99 6.66
N PHE A 109 21.68 -3.17 7.01
CA PHE A 109 21.24 -3.60 8.33
C PHE A 109 20.09 -4.61 8.18
N PHE A 110 19.66 -5.19 9.30
CA PHE A 110 18.58 -6.18 9.30
C PHE A 110 17.31 -5.64 9.94
N ILE A 111 16.18 -6.01 9.35
CA ILE A 111 14.83 -5.87 9.89
C ILE A 111 14.25 -7.27 10.07
N THR A 112 13.68 -7.58 11.23
CA THR A 112 12.91 -8.81 11.46
C THR A 112 11.45 -8.46 11.65
N LEU A 113 10.59 -9.09 10.86
CA LEU A 113 9.13 -8.98 10.96
C LEU A 113 8.58 -10.28 11.54
N GLU A 114 8.00 -10.19 12.74
CA GLU A 114 7.41 -11.34 13.44
C GLU A 114 5.93 -11.51 13.07
N PRO A 115 5.38 -12.75 13.12
CA PRO A 115 3.97 -13.02 12.79
C PRO A 115 2.94 -12.22 13.59
N ASP A 116 3.30 -11.78 14.79
CA ASP A 116 2.42 -11.07 15.72
C ASP A 116 2.33 -9.56 15.46
N GLY A 117 2.99 -9.06 14.41
CA GLY A 117 3.06 -7.63 14.10
C GLY A 117 4.21 -6.90 14.79
N THR A 118 5.06 -7.59 15.55
CA THR A 118 6.28 -7.01 16.12
C THR A 118 7.37 -6.87 15.07
N ALA A 119 8.09 -5.75 15.08
CA ALA A 119 9.27 -5.52 14.26
C ALA A 119 10.51 -5.26 15.12
N ARG A 120 11.68 -5.68 14.63
CA ARG A 120 12.99 -5.38 15.22
C ARG A 120 13.97 -4.95 14.13
N LYS A 121 14.93 -4.10 14.47
CA LYS A 121 16.04 -3.75 13.56
C LYS A 121 17.38 -3.73 14.30
N THR A 122 18.47 -3.88 13.54
CA THR A 122 19.84 -3.85 14.09
C THR A 122 20.48 -2.45 14.09
N LEU A 123 19.74 -1.41 13.66
CA LEU A 123 20.22 -0.03 13.54
C LEU A 123 19.19 0.92 14.15
N GLY A 124 19.60 1.83 15.04
CA GLY A 124 18.68 2.79 15.69
C GLY A 124 17.79 2.12 16.75
N ALA A 125 16.50 2.48 16.81
CA ALA A 125 15.54 1.82 17.71
C ALA A 125 15.53 0.30 17.51
N SER A 126 15.48 -0.48 18.58
CA SER A 126 15.49 -1.94 18.49
C SER A 126 14.10 -2.54 18.29
N HIS A 127 13.04 -1.74 18.44
CA HIS A 127 11.65 -2.19 18.45
C HIS A 127 10.75 -1.28 17.62
N GLY A 128 9.68 -1.88 17.09
CA GLY A 128 8.62 -1.24 16.37
C GLY A 128 7.48 -2.23 16.11
N THR A 129 6.50 -1.80 15.32
CA THR A 129 5.37 -2.61 14.88
C THR A 129 5.25 -2.59 13.37
N TRP A 130 4.61 -3.59 12.79
CA TRP A 130 4.36 -3.63 11.36
C TRP A 130 2.96 -4.15 11.03
N THR A 131 2.46 -3.74 9.87
CA THR A 131 1.18 -4.17 9.32
C THR A 131 1.30 -4.41 7.83
N PHE A 132 0.55 -5.39 7.34
CA PHE A 132 0.35 -5.57 5.90
C PHE A 132 -0.78 -4.67 5.40
N VAL A 133 -0.47 -3.79 4.45
CA VAL A 133 -1.42 -2.84 3.83
C VAL A 133 -1.13 -2.77 2.33
N ASP A 134 -2.14 -2.97 1.49
CA ASP A 134 -2.05 -2.82 0.02
C ASP A 134 -0.91 -3.62 -0.66
N GLY A 135 -0.54 -4.79 -0.13
CA GLY A 135 0.55 -5.59 -0.71
C GLY A 135 1.94 -5.26 -0.16
N GLU A 136 2.03 -4.38 0.85
CA GLU A 136 3.28 -3.89 1.43
C GLU A 136 3.31 -4.15 2.94
N ALA A 137 4.51 -4.40 3.48
CA ALA A 137 4.73 -4.37 4.92
C ALA A 137 5.11 -2.96 5.35
N ARG A 138 4.22 -2.27 6.06
CA ARG A 138 4.43 -0.93 6.63
C ARG A 138 4.86 -1.05 8.07
N ILE A 139 6.00 -0.45 8.40
CA ILE A 139 6.68 -0.58 9.69
C ILE A 139 6.78 0.80 10.33
N SER A 140 6.45 0.86 11.62
CA SER A 140 6.59 2.05 12.46
C SER A 140 7.56 1.74 13.59
N TRP A 141 8.62 2.53 13.70
CA TRP A 141 9.65 2.36 14.71
C TRP A 141 9.44 3.31 15.89
N ASP A 142 9.92 2.92 17.08
CA ASP A 142 9.78 3.72 18.30
C ASP A 142 10.56 5.05 18.25
N ASP A 143 11.56 5.16 17.37
CA ASP A 143 12.30 6.41 17.09
C ASP A 143 11.57 7.35 16.11
N GLY A 144 10.33 7.01 15.73
CA GLY A 144 9.49 7.79 14.83
C GLY A 144 9.77 7.56 13.36
N TRP A 145 10.80 6.79 12.99
CA TRP A 145 11.03 6.41 11.60
C TRP A 145 9.95 5.45 11.12
N HIS A 146 9.68 5.50 9.81
CA HIS A 146 8.84 4.52 9.15
C HIS A 146 9.60 3.85 8.01
N ASP A 147 9.40 2.55 7.83
CA ASP A 147 9.91 1.79 6.70
C ASP A 147 8.77 1.06 6.00
N VAL A 148 8.90 0.86 4.69
CA VAL A 148 8.02 0.01 3.88
C VAL A 148 8.86 -1.02 3.16
N ILE A 149 8.54 -2.30 3.32
CA ILE A 149 9.06 -3.36 2.45
C ILE A 149 7.98 -3.69 1.43
N ARG A 150 8.27 -3.46 0.15
CA ARG A 150 7.33 -3.69 -0.96
C ARG A 150 7.96 -4.46 -2.09
N ARG A 151 7.11 -5.10 -2.89
CA ARG A 151 7.52 -5.83 -4.10
C ARG A 151 7.52 -4.88 -5.30
N VAL A 152 8.62 -4.87 -6.06
CA VAL A 152 8.75 -4.17 -7.34
C VAL A 152 9.18 -5.17 -8.41
N GLY A 153 8.26 -5.57 -9.27
CA GLY A 153 8.46 -6.66 -10.22
C GLY A 153 8.76 -7.98 -9.51
N SER A 154 9.93 -8.56 -9.74
CA SER A 154 10.40 -9.79 -9.09
C SER A 154 11.26 -9.56 -7.85
N LYS A 155 11.52 -8.31 -7.47
CA LYS A 155 12.40 -7.92 -6.36
C LYS A 155 11.63 -7.25 -5.24
N HIS A 156 12.31 -7.01 -4.13
CA HIS A 156 11.80 -6.20 -3.02
C HIS A 156 12.69 -5.00 -2.78
N GLU A 157 12.08 -3.93 -2.28
CA GLU A 157 12.78 -2.73 -1.85
C GLU A 157 12.26 -2.27 -0.49
N LYS A 158 13.14 -1.58 0.24
CA LYS A 158 12.83 -0.83 1.45
C LYS A 158 12.74 0.65 1.10
N VAL A 159 11.62 1.28 1.46
CA VAL A 159 11.40 2.73 1.39
C VAL A 159 11.39 3.26 2.81
N ALA A 160 12.23 4.25 3.13
CA ALA A 160 12.33 4.83 4.46
C ALA A 160 11.81 6.26 4.51
N PHE A 161 11.16 6.64 5.61
CA PHE A 161 10.60 7.96 5.86
C PHE A 161 11.08 8.50 7.20
N GLU A 162 11.48 9.77 7.23
CA GLU A 162 11.99 10.43 8.43
C GLU A 162 10.92 10.58 9.53
N PRO A 163 11.32 10.80 10.79
CA PRO A 163 10.38 11.07 11.87
C PRO A 163 9.43 12.23 11.55
N GLY A 164 8.14 12.00 11.80
CA GLY A 164 7.07 12.96 11.49
C GLY A 164 6.61 12.97 10.03
N LYS A 165 7.16 12.11 9.18
CA LYS A 165 6.67 11.88 7.80
C LYS A 165 5.74 10.68 7.75
N SER A 166 4.69 10.79 6.96
CA SER A 166 3.76 9.72 6.65
C SER A 166 4.28 8.82 5.52
N PHE A 167 3.66 7.65 5.36
CA PHE A 167 3.95 6.73 4.25
C PHE A 167 3.66 7.30 2.84
N SER A 168 2.99 8.44 2.75
CA SER A 168 2.69 9.14 1.49
C SER A 168 3.62 10.33 1.21
N ASP A 169 4.46 10.72 2.17
CA ASP A 169 5.43 11.79 1.98
C ASP A 169 6.62 11.35 1.10
N PRO A 170 7.45 12.27 0.60
CA PRO A 170 8.68 11.90 -0.09
C PRO A 170 9.60 11.04 0.82
N PRO A 171 10.13 9.92 0.30
CA PRO A 171 10.99 9.05 1.11
C PRO A 171 12.38 9.65 1.30
N ALA A 172 12.97 9.37 2.45
CA ALA A 172 14.37 9.70 2.76
C ALA A 172 15.35 8.89 1.92
N ASN A 173 15.06 7.59 1.73
CA ASN A 173 15.82 6.71 0.84
C ASN A 173 14.97 5.52 0.37
N VAL A 174 15.36 4.97 -0.79
CA VAL A 174 14.85 3.71 -1.32
C VAL A 174 16.05 2.81 -1.60
N THR A 175 16.02 1.58 -1.08
CA THR A 175 17.13 0.63 -1.17
C THR A 175 16.61 -0.77 -1.47
N ALA A 176 17.44 -1.68 -1.96
CA ALA A 176 17.04 -3.08 -2.12
C ALA A 176 16.70 -3.72 -0.77
N ALA A 177 15.74 -4.63 -0.78
CA ALA A 177 15.41 -5.48 0.35
C ALA A 177 15.49 -6.95 -0.07
N ARG A 178 16.09 -7.79 0.77
CA ARG A 178 16.22 -9.23 0.53
C ARG A 178 15.86 -10.01 1.77
N ASN A 179 14.85 -10.87 1.68
CA ASN A 179 14.55 -11.80 2.75
C ASN A 179 15.67 -12.86 2.83
N THR A 180 16.36 -12.93 3.97
CA THR A 180 17.46 -13.86 4.23
C THR A 180 17.02 -15.10 4.98
N GLU A 181 15.92 -15.01 5.73
CA GLU A 181 15.38 -16.09 6.55
C GLU A 181 13.84 -16.05 6.46
N PRO A 182 13.24 -16.48 5.33
CA PRO A 182 11.80 -16.51 5.18
C PRO A 182 11.22 -17.55 6.15
N ARG A 183 10.16 -17.18 6.88
CA ARG A 183 9.44 -18.11 7.73
C ARG A 183 8.10 -18.43 7.10
N SER A 184 7.91 -19.69 6.74
CA SER A 184 6.59 -20.23 6.45
C SER A 184 5.87 -20.45 7.78
N ILE A 185 4.76 -19.75 7.97
CA ILE A 185 3.83 -19.93 9.09
C ILE A 185 2.66 -20.78 8.61
#